data_AF-A0A7W0K3Y2-F1
#
_entry.id   AF-A0A7W0K3Y2-F1
#
_cell.length_a   1.000
_cell.length_b   1.000
_cell.length_c   1.000
_cell.angle_alpha   90.00
_cell.angle_beta   90.00
_cell.angle_gamma   90.00
#
_symmetry.space_group_name_H-M   'P 1'
#
loop_
_entity.id
_entity.type
_entity.pdbx_description
1 polymer ?
#
loop_
_entity_poly.entity_id
_entity_poly.type
_entity_poly.pdbx_seq_one_letter_code
_entity_poly.pdbx_strand_id
1 'polypeptide(L)'
;MTATDRAVKLVTVAAEAASDKLADHIIAFDVSEQLIITDAFVLCSAPNDRQVKAIVDEIEDKLREAGAKPVRREGERDGRWVLIDYGDIVVHVQHEEERLFYSLERMWRDCPTIAMPESVTSGRGDEATATDESTTAATEPAPVGNPSA
;
A
#
# COMPACT_ATOMS: atom_id res chain seq x y z
N MET A 1 -7.82 8.06 -18.90
CA MET A 1 -8.34 6.70 -19.18
C MET A 1 -8.19 5.92 -17.90
N THR A 2 -9.19 5.15 -17.50
CA THR A 2 -9.15 4.29 -16.31
C THR A 2 -8.53 2.94 -16.64
N ALA A 3 -8.02 2.25 -15.63
CA ALA A 3 -7.42 0.91 -15.77
C ALA A 3 -8.31 -0.06 -16.54
N THR A 4 -7.70 -0.91 -17.38
CA THR A 4 -8.43 -1.91 -18.16
C THR A 4 -9.05 -3.01 -17.28
N ASP A 5 -10.12 -3.65 -17.77
CA ASP A 5 -10.76 -4.78 -17.06
C ASP A 5 -9.77 -5.91 -16.74
N ARG A 6 -8.79 -6.12 -17.63
CA ARG A 6 -7.71 -7.09 -17.43
C ARG A 6 -6.84 -6.69 -16.24
N ALA A 7 -6.40 -5.43 -16.17
CA ALA A 7 -5.61 -4.92 -15.06
C ALA A 7 -6.36 -5.06 -13.74
N VAL A 8 -7.63 -4.64 -13.68
CA VAL A 8 -8.47 -4.77 -12.47
C VAL A 8 -8.60 -6.23 -12.01
N LYS A 9 -8.76 -7.17 -12.95
CA LYS A 9 -8.78 -8.60 -12.61
C LYS A 9 -7.47 -9.08 -12.01
N LEU A 10 -6.32 -8.70 -12.60
CA LEU A 10 -5.01 -9.09 -12.09
C LEU A 10 -4.72 -8.45 -10.72
N VAL A 11 -5.12 -7.20 -10.52
CA VAL A 11 -5.05 -6.51 -9.22
C VAL A 11 -5.83 -7.29 -8.16
N THR A 12 -7.06 -7.71 -8.47
CA THR A 12 -7.90 -8.49 -7.54
C THR A 12 -7.20 -9.79 -7.13
N VAL A 13 -6.68 -10.54 -8.11
CA VAL A 13 -5.94 -11.80 -7.85
C VAL A 13 -4.69 -11.56 -6.99
N ALA A 14 -3.92 -10.51 -7.28
CA ALA A 14 -2.73 -10.18 -6.51
C ALA A 14 -3.07 -9.77 -5.07
N ALA A 15 -4.14 -9.00 -4.88
CA ALA A 15 -4.60 -8.56 -3.57
C ALA A 15 -5.13 -9.71 -2.71
N GLU A 16 -5.89 -10.63 -3.30
CA GLU A 16 -6.35 -11.86 -2.63
C GLU A 16 -5.17 -12.75 -2.23
N ALA A 17 -4.21 -12.97 -3.14
CA ALA A 17 -3.00 -13.73 -2.86
C ALA A 17 -2.15 -13.12 -1.72
N ALA A 18 -2.05 -11.79 -1.69
CA ALA A 18 -1.38 -11.08 -0.61
C ALA A 18 -2.13 -11.24 0.73
N SER A 19 -3.45 -11.13 0.70
CA SER A 19 -4.32 -11.30 1.88
C SER A 19 -4.25 -12.72 2.45
N ASP A 20 -4.20 -13.75 1.58
CA ASP A 20 -4.02 -15.15 1.98
C ASP A 20 -2.70 -15.41 2.73
N LYS A 21 -1.70 -14.56 2.50
CA LYS A 21 -0.42 -14.56 3.23
C LYS A 21 -0.34 -13.51 4.35
N LEU A 22 -1.50 -13.00 4.78
CA LEU A 22 -1.64 -12.05 5.88
C LEU A 22 -0.82 -10.77 5.64
N ALA A 23 -0.75 -10.30 4.40
CA ALA A 23 -0.12 -9.02 4.09
C ALA A 23 -0.93 -7.86 4.68
N ASP A 24 -0.22 -6.83 5.14
CA ASP A 24 -0.82 -5.63 5.73
C ASP A 24 -0.87 -4.49 4.71
N HIS A 25 -1.82 -3.58 4.87
CA HIS A 25 -1.96 -2.34 4.09
C HIS A 25 -1.94 -2.56 2.57
N ILE A 26 -2.77 -3.49 2.10
CA ILE A 26 -2.93 -3.80 0.67
C ILE A 26 -3.75 -2.67 0.03
N ILE A 27 -3.14 -1.94 -0.91
CA ILE A 27 -3.76 -0.83 -1.63
C ILE A 27 -3.40 -1.00 -3.11
N ALA A 28 -4.31 -0.64 -4.02
CA ALA A 28 -3.94 -0.46 -5.42
C ALA A 28 -4.38 0.90 -5.95
N PHE A 29 -3.54 1.45 -6.82
CA PHE A 29 -3.74 2.72 -7.48
C PHE A 29 -3.96 2.49 -8.97
N ASP A 30 -4.92 3.20 -9.54
CA ASP A 30 -5.10 3.34 -10.97
C ASP A 30 -4.08 4.39 -11.47
N VAL A 31 -3.08 3.93 -12.20
CA VAL A 31 -1.98 4.75 -12.73
C VAL A 31 -2.05 4.90 -14.25
N SER A 32 -3.12 4.45 -14.91
CA SER A 32 -3.25 4.48 -16.38
C SER A 32 -3.33 5.90 -16.97
N GLU A 33 -3.57 6.92 -16.14
CA GLU A 33 -3.49 8.33 -16.57
C GLU A 33 -2.08 8.90 -16.46
N GLN A 34 -1.24 8.33 -15.61
CA GLN A 34 0.12 8.81 -15.33
C GLN A 34 1.18 8.02 -16.10
N LEU A 35 0.93 6.75 -16.38
CA LEU A 35 1.84 5.84 -17.07
C LEU A 35 1.22 5.34 -18.38
N ILE A 36 2.08 5.14 -19.38
CA ILE A 36 1.65 4.73 -20.73
C ILE A 36 1.50 3.20 -20.85
N ILE A 37 2.25 2.45 -20.04
CA ILE A 37 2.38 0.99 -20.17
C ILE A 37 1.59 0.26 -19.08
N THR A 38 1.63 0.77 -17.86
CA THR A 38 1.06 0.13 -16.67
C THR A 38 -0.23 0.83 -16.28
N ASP A 39 -1.27 0.04 -16.04
CA ASP A 39 -2.59 0.53 -15.66
C ASP A 39 -2.77 0.59 -14.15
N ALA A 40 -2.15 -0.33 -13.40
CA ALA A 40 -2.32 -0.38 -11.95
C ALA A 40 -1.03 -0.65 -11.18
N PHE A 41 -0.94 -0.05 -9.99
CA PHE A 41 0.14 -0.25 -9.05
C PHE A 41 -0.41 -0.81 -7.74
N VAL A 42 -0.01 -2.03 -7.38
CA VAL A 42 -0.42 -2.71 -6.15
C VAL A 42 0.69 -2.59 -5.11
N LEU A 43 0.37 -2.12 -3.92
CA LEU A 43 1.28 -1.97 -2.80
C LEU A 43 0.79 -2.80 -1.61
N CYS A 44 1.66 -3.61 -1.04
CA CYS A 44 1.41 -4.30 0.22
C CYS A 44 2.66 -4.35 1.09
N SER A 45 2.46 -4.57 2.39
CA SER A 45 3.54 -4.63 3.37
C SER A 45 3.53 -5.92 4.19
N ALA A 46 4.67 -6.24 4.77
CA ALA A 46 4.80 -7.35 5.70
C ALA A 46 5.74 -6.98 6.89
N PRO A 47 5.54 -7.59 8.06
CA PRO A 47 6.34 -7.33 9.27
C PRO A 47 7.73 -7.99 9.28
N ASN A 48 8.06 -8.85 8.29
CA ASN A 48 9.38 -9.47 8.20
C ASN A 48 9.69 -9.98 6.78
N ASP A 49 10.99 -10.13 6.47
CA ASP A 49 11.50 -10.56 5.16
C ASP A 49 11.00 -11.95 4.73
N ARG A 50 10.77 -12.87 5.67
CA ARG A 50 10.24 -14.20 5.36
C ARG A 50 8.82 -14.09 4.82
N GLN A 51 7.99 -13.21 5.41
CA GLN A 51 6.63 -12.99 4.97
C GLN A 51 6.59 -12.22 3.66
N VAL A 52 7.47 -11.23 3.45
CA VAL A 52 7.65 -10.58 2.13
C VAL A 52 7.86 -11.62 1.03
N LYS A 53 8.77 -12.58 1.23
CA LYS A 53 9.01 -13.66 0.27
C LYS A 53 7.78 -14.55 0.07
N ALA A 54 7.12 -14.94 1.15
CA ALA A 54 5.92 -15.78 1.07
C ALA A 54 4.77 -15.11 0.31
N ILE A 55 4.58 -13.79 0.49
CA ILE A 55 3.59 -12.98 -0.24
C ILE A 55 3.95 -12.94 -1.73
N VAL A 56 5.21 -12.64 -2.04
CA VAL A 56 5.72 -12.60 -3.42
C VAL A 56 5.48 -13.93 -4.14
N ASP A 57 5.87 -15.04 -3.52
CA ASP A 57 5.75 -16.37 -4.12
C ASP A 57 4.28 -16.71 -4.42
N GLU A 58 3.36 -16.42 -3.48
CA GLU A 58 1.93 -16.66 -3.67
C GLU A 58 1.32 -15.78 -4.76
N ILE A 59 1.69 -14.49 -4.81
CA ILE A 59 1.24 -13.58 -5.87
C ILE A 59 1.71 -14.09 -7.24
N GLU A 60 2.97 -14.51 -7.36
CA GLU A 60 3.49 -15.08 -8.60
C GLU A 60 2.74 -16.35 -9.01
N ASP A 61 2.46 -17.23 -8.07
CA ASP A 61 1.72 -18.47 -8.32
C ASP A 61 0.29 -18.17 -8.79
N LYS A 62 -0.43 -17.29 -8.11
CA LYS A 62 -1.82 -16.94 -8.44
C LYS A 62 -1.94 -16.16 -9.75
N LEU A 63 -1.01 -15.23 -10.01
CA LEU A 63 -1.00 -14.50 -11.28
C LEU A 63 -0.61 -15.42 -12.44
N ARG A 64 0.25 -16.42 -12.21
CA ARG A 64 0.55 -17.45 -13.21
C ARG A 64 -0.67 -18.31 -13.53
N GLU A 65 -1.43 -18.73 -12.52
CA GLU A 65 -2.72 -19.44 -12.68
C GLU A 65 -3.73 -18.59 -13.47
N ALA A 66 -3.72 -17.27 -13.27
CA ALA A 66 -4.54 -16.31 -14.01
C ALA A 66 -4.01 -16.01 -15.45
N GLY A 67 -2.90 -16.61 -15.86
CA GLY A 67 -2.32 -16.47 -17.19
C GLY A 67 -1.44 -15.23 -17.39
N ALA A 68 -1.06 -14.54 -16.32
CA ALA A 68 -0.07 -13.46 -16.34
C ALA A 68 1.34 -14.01 -16.13
N LYS A 69 2.33 -13.44 -16.83
CA LYS A 69 3.74 -13.81 -16.70
C LYS A 69 4.53 -12.59 -16.25
N PRO A 70 5.41 -12.72 -15.25
CA PRO A 70 6.25 -11.61 -14.85
C PRO A 70 7.21 -11.27 -16.00
N VAL A 71 7.25 -9.99 -16.36
CA VAL A 71 8.20 -9.39 -17.31
C VAL A 71 9.54 -9.20 -16.63
N ARG A 72 9.51 -8.71 -15.39
CA ARG A 72 10.69 -8.36 -14.62
C ARG A 72 10.45 -8.52 -13.12
N ARG A 73 11.51 -8.83 -12.39
CA ARG A 73 11.54 -8.88 -10.93
C ARG A 73 12.79 -8.19 -10.40
N GLU A 74 12.64 -7.39 -9.35
CA GLU A 74 13.71 -6.64 -8.69
C GLU A 74 13.63 -6.76 -7.16
N GLY A 75 14.72 -6.44 -6.46
CA GLY A 75 14.75 -6.30 -5.00
C GLY A 75 14.95 -7.58 -4.17
N GLU A 76 14.75 -8.77 -4.74
CA GLU A 76 14.79 -10.05 -3.99
C GLU A 76 16.07 -10.29 -3.17
N ARG A 77 17.23 -9.81 -3.66
CA ARG A 77 18.53 -10.08 -3.01
C ARG A 77 18.64 -9.49 -1.61
N ASP A 78 18.05 -8.31 -1.39
CA ASP A 78 18.05 -7.66 -0.07
C ASP A 78 16.83 -8.08 0.76
N GLY A 79 15.80 -8.66 0.13
CA GLY A 79 14.63 -9.28 0.79
C GLY A 79 13.67 -8.31 1.48
N ARG A 80 14.07 -7.05 1.62
CA ARG A 80 13.28 -5.99 2.26
C ARG A 80 12.19 -5.40 1.36
N TRP A 81 12.37 -5.47 0.06
CA TRP A 81 11.37 -5.10 -0.92
C TRP A 81 11.52 -5.97 -2.15
N VAL A 82 10.40 -6.22 -2.83
CA VAL A 82 10.35 -6.91 -4.09
C VAL A 82 9.36 -6.20 -4.99
N LEU A 83 9.80 -5.91 -6.21
CA LEU A 83 8.98 -5.36 -7.27
C LEU A 83 8.81 -6.40 -8.37
N ILE A 84 7.58 -6.63 -8.80
CA ILE A 84 7.24 -7.55 -9.87
C ILE A 84 6.42 -6.81 -10.91
N ASP A 85 6.91 -6.80 -12.14
CA ASP A 85 6.28 -6.15 -13.29
C ASP A 85 5.61 -7.20 -14.17
N TYR A 86 4.33 -7.02 -14.46
CA TYR A 86 3.52 -7.85 -15.36
C TYR A 86 3.11 -7.12 -16.65
N GLY A 87 3.66 -5.91 -16.89
CA GLY A 87 3.26 -5.02 -17.97
C GLY A 87 2.01 -4.22 -17.61
N ASP A 88 0.87 -4.92 -17.53
CA ASP A 88 -0.44 -4.32 -17.23
C ASP A 88 -0.52 -3.79 -15.78
N ILE A 89 0.11 -4.53 -14.85
CA ILE A 89 0.16 -4.18 -13.43
C ILE A 89 1.58 -4.30 -12.90
N VAL A 90 1.89 -3.50 -11.88
CA VAL A 90 3.12 -3.61 -11.10
C VAL A 90 2.75 -3.90 -9.65
N VAL A 91 3.41 -4.90 -9.05
CA VAL A 91 3.19 -5.29 -7.66
C VAL A 91 4.44 -5.00 -6.85
N HIS A 92 4.28 -4.25 -5.76
CA HIS A 92 5.33 -3.89 -4.84
C HIS A 92 5.03 -4.45 -3.45
N VAL A 93 5.86 -5.38 -3.00
CA VAL A 93 5.81 -5.97 -1.66
C VAL A 93 7.00 -5.45 -0.87
N GLN A 94 6.77 -4.90 0.32
CA GLN A 94 7.86 -4.33 1.12
C GLN A 94 7.74 -4.61 2.61
N HIS A 95 8.85 -4.48 3.31
CA HIS A 95 8.85 -4.47 4.76
C HIS A 95 8.14 -3.22 5.29
N GLU A 96 7.41 -3.34 6.40
CA GLU A 96 6.66 -2.23 7.00
C GLU A 96 7.56 -1.03 7.36
N GLU A 97 8.75 -1.28 7.90
CA GLU A 97 9.75 -0.22 8.19
C GLU A 97 10.17 0.56 6.93
N GLU A 98 10.33 -0.11 5.79
CA GLU A 98 10.71 0.53 4.52
C GLU A 98 9.55 1.37 3.96
N ARG A 99 8.30 0.95 4.20
CA ARG A 99 7.10 1.71 3.81
C ARG A 99 7.08 3.09 4.46
N LEU A 100 7.40 3.16 5.75
CA LEU A 100 7.45 4.41 6.50
C LEU A 100 8.55 5.34 5.99
N PHE A 101 9.72 4.77 5.68
CA PHE A 101 10.88 5.53 5.23
C PHE A 101 10.70 6.10 3.81
N TYR A 102 10.25 5.28 2.86
CA TYR A 102 10.10 5.70 1.45
C TYR A 102 8.77 6.40 1.16
N SER A 103 7.73 6.17 1.98
CA SER A 103 6.41 6.81 1.83
C SER A 103 5.89 6.77 0.39
N LEU A 104 6.02 5.63 -0.30
CA LEU A 104 5.71 5.48 -1.74
C LEU A 104 4.28 5.89 -2.10
N GLU A 105 3.35 5.79 -1.15
CA GLU A 105 1.97 6.27 -1.27
C GLU A 105 1.89 7.76 -1.63
N ARG A 106 2.88 8.57 -1.23
CA ARG A 106 2.91 10.00 -1.58
C ARG A 106 3.08 10.21 -3.08
N MET A 107 3.76 9.30 -3.77
CA MET A 107 3.99 9.40 -5.20
C MET A 107 2.70 9.15 -6.00
N TRP A 108 1.80 8.34 -5.44
CA TRP A 108 0.54 7.93 -6.08
C TRP A 108 -0.70 8.55 -5.43
N ARG A 109 -0.53 9.53 -4.54
CA ARG A 109 -1.64 10.14 -3.77
C ARG A 109 -2.72 10.75 -4.67
N ASP A 110 -2.33 11.28 -5.82
CA ASP A 110 -3.23 11.91 -6.78
C ASP A 110 -3.90 10.90 -7.72
N CYS A 111 -3.57 9.62 -7.61
CA CYS A 111 -4.15 8.54 -8.41
C CYS A 111 -5.39 7.96 -7.72
N PRO A 112 -6.47 7.67 -8.45
CA PRO A 112 -7.62 6.96 -7.89
C PRO A 112 -7.22 5.60 -7.31
N THR A 113 -7.87 5.18 -6.24
CA THR A 113 -7.70 3.81 -5.71
C THR A 113 -8.63 2.84 -6.41
N ILE A 114 -8.15 1.63 -6.66
CA ILE A 114 -8.95 0.53 -7.20
C ILE A 114 -9.60 -0.20 -6.02
N ALA A 115 -10.93 -0.31 -6.03
CA ALA A 115 -11.68 -0.97 -4.97
C ALA A 115 -11.36 -2.48 -4.93
N MET A 116 -11.11 -3.00 -3.72
CA MET A 116 -10.80 -4.40 -3.47
C MET A 116 -12.03 -5.16 -2.96
N PRO A 117 -12.10 -6.49 -3.18
CA PRO A 117 -13.13 -7.32 -2.58
C PRO A 117 -13.03 -7.32 -1.05
N GLU A 118 -14.17 -7.48 -0.36
CA GLU A 118 -14.27 -7.45 1.11
C GLU A 118 -13.34 -8.46 1.81
N SER A 119 -13.02 -9.56 1.13
CA SER A 119 -12.07 -10.57 1.58
C SER A 119 -10.69 -9.99 1.89
N VAL A 120 -10.29 -8.95 1.17
CA VAL A 120 -8.99 -8.27 1.31
C VAL A 120 -9.07 -7.14 2.34
N THR A 121 -10.12 -6.31 2.29
CA THR A 121 -10.30 -5.15 3.18
C THR A 121 -10.64 -5.52 4.62
N SER A 122 -11.15 -6.73 4.88
CA SER A 122 -11.41 -7.23 6.24
C SER A 122 -10.12 -7.55 7.03
N GLY A 123 -8.96 -7.56 6.36
CA GLY A 123 -7.64 -7.79 6.95
C GLY A 123 -6.98 -6.50 7.44
N ARG A 124 -7.30 -6.10 8.69
CA ARG A 124 -6.43 -5.30 9.57
C ARG A 124 -5.75 -4.07 8.94
N GLY A 125 -6.53 -3.13 8.39
CA GLY A 125 -6.01 -1.88 7.83
C GLY A 125 -6.79 -0.59 8.12
N ASP A 126 -7.92 -0.65 8.85
CA ASP A 126 -8.85 0.48 9.02
C ASP A 126 -8.91 1.06 10.44
N GLU A 127 -7.81 1.07 11.19
CA GLU A 127 -7.77 1.72 12.52
C GLU A 127 -6.68 2.79 12.62
N ALA A 128 -6.73 3.79 11.75
CA ALA A 128 -5.93 5.01 11.92
C ALA A 128 -6.52 6.25 11.22
N THR A 129 -7.79 6.60 11.47
CA THR A 129 -8.23 7.99 11.23
C THR A 129 -9.44 8.38 12.08
N ALA A 130 -9.20 8.86 13.31
CA ALA A 130 -10.02 9.89 13.96
C ALA A 130 -9.42 10.28 15.33
N THR A 131 -8.40 11.14 15.33
CA THR A 131 -8.20 12.05 16.47
C THR A 131 -8.18 13.46 15.90
N ASP A 132 -9.33 14.12 16.07
CA ASP A 132 -9.61 15.50 15.72
C ASP A 132 -8.69 16.46 16.49
N GLU A 133 -7.93 17.28 15.75
CA GLU A 133 -7.22 18.45 16.28
C GLU A 133 -8.11 19.70 16.16
N SER A 134 -8.41 20.32 17.29
CA SER A 134 -8.81 21.73 17.44
C SER A 134 -8.61 22.10 18.92
N THR A 135 -7.92 23.14 19.37
CA THR A 135 -7.33 24.32 18.74
C THR A 135 -6.37 24.97 19.76
N THR A 136 -5.21 25.40 19.28
CA THR A 136 -4.19 26.26 19.90
C THR A 136 -4.73 27.67 20.25
N ALA A 137 -4.31 28.24 21.39
CA ALA A 137 -3.51 29.50 21.44
C ALA A 137 -3.41 30.16 22.84
N ALA A 138 -2.16 30.51 23.21
CA ALA A 138 -1.71 31.77 23.88
C ALA A 138 -2.17 32.05 25.34
N THR A 139 -1.45 32.70 26.25
CA THR A 139 -0.13 33.38 26.31
C THR A 139 0.09 33.82 27.79
N GLU A 140 1.36 33.83 28.24
CA GLU A 140 1.97 34.52 29.43
C GLU A 140 1.41 34.35 30.86
N PRO A 141 2.28 34.22 31.88
CA PRO A 141 1.93 34.56 33.25
C PRO A 141 2.68 35.77 33.84
N ALA A 142 1.97 36.48 34.72
CA ALA A 142 2.37 37.47 35.75
C ALA A 142 2.25 38.97 35.36
N PRO A 143 1.71 39.84 36.25
CA PRO A 143 2.29 40.06 37.58
C PRO A 143 1.33 40.18 38.78
N VAL A 144 1.99 40.27 39.94
CA VAL A 144 1.58 40.40 41.36
C VAL A 144 0.33 41.26 41.67
N GLY A 145 -0.42 40.85 42.71
CA GLY A 145 -1.41 41.69 43.39
C GLY A 145 -2.13 40.97 44.55
N ASN A 146 -1.64 41.15 45.78
CA ASN A 146 -2.37 40.86 47.02
C ASN A 146 -3.52 41.89 47.20
N PRO A 147 -4.67 41.52 47.79
CA PRO A 147 -4.94 42.05 49.14
C PRO A 147 -5.72 41.10 50.09
N SER A 148 -5.27 41.13 51.34
CA SER A 148 -5.97 41.00 52.64
C SER A 148 -7.26 40.18 52.75
N ALA A 149 -7.19 39.15 53.61
CA ALA A 149 -8.13 38.92 54.71
C ALA A 149 -7.37 38.26 55.88
#